data_AF-A0A6N7L409-F1
#
_entry.id   AF-A0A6N7L409-F1
#
_cell.length_a   1.000
_cell.length_b   1.000
_cell.length_c   1.000
_cell.angle_alpha   90.00
_cell.angle_beta   90.00
_cell.angle_gamma   90.00
#
_symmetry.space_group_name_H-M   'P 1'
#
loop_
_entity.id
_entity.type
_entity.pdbx_description
1 polymer ?
#
loop_
_entity_poly.entity_id
_entity_poly.type
_entity_poly.pdbx_seq_one_letter_code
_entity_poly.pdbx_strand_id
1 'polypeptide(L)'
;MNNNAFDQMAAAGSLLGIAMQIPDVTIELADVLDQYDGDARRAARHRGLLRTWTDAAPETRSALLLNMAWHSREAPLNAGDSTAGLYATDLHEYARTHAGDSESFHGRGFPAMPLPGQAGALASSLGFDRDDLEISLETVLILQALVRRLQSERPVAESS
;
A
#
# COMPACT_ATOMS: atom_id res chain seq x y z
N MET A 1 19.43 -0.16 -27.58
CA MET A 1 18.94 -1.43 -27.04
C MET A 1 17.58 -1.67 -27.67
N ASN A 2 17.44 -2.67 -28.54
CA ASN A 2 16.16 -3.02 -29.15
C ASN A 2 15.33 -3.79 -28.12
N ASN A 3 14.34 -3.13 -27.51
CA ASN A 3 13.31 -3.82 -26.72
C ASN A 3 12.47 -4.65 -27.69
N ASN A 4 12.58 -5.97 -27.61
CA ASN A 4 11.87 -6.88 -28.48
C ASN A 4 10.36 -6.81 -28.18
N ALA A 5 9.50 -6.96 -29.19
CA ALA A 5 8.05 -6.80 -29.04
C ALA A 5 7.45 -7.74 -27.99
N PHE A 6 8.07 -8.91 -27.80
CA PHE A 6 7.71 -9.88 -26.78
C PHE A 6 7.94 -9.36 -25.35
N ASP A 7 9.03 -8.64 -25.09
CA ASP A 7 9.32 -8.08 -23.77
C ASP A 7 8.30 -6.99 -23.40
N GLN A 8 7.86 -6.23 -24.39
CA GLN A 8 6.81 -5.21 -24.21
C GLN A 8 5.44 -5.85 -23.93
N MET A 9 5.11 -6.94 -24.61
CA MET A 9 3.87 -7.68 -24.35
C MET A 9 3.88 -8.35 -22.98
N ALA A 10 5.01 -8.92 -22.56
CA ALA A 10 5.16 -9.51 -21.23
C ALA A 10 5.04 -8.46 -20.12
N ALA A 11 5.68 -7.30 -20.29
CA ALA A 11 5.58 -6.18 -19.35
C ALA A 11 4.14 -5.64 -19.25
N ALA A 12 3.44 -5.50 -20.39
CA ALA A 12 2.05 -5.07 -20.42
C ALA A 12 1.11 -6.09 -19.74
N GLY A 13 1.33 -7.39 -19.96
CA GLY A 13 0.58 -8.46 -19.31
C GLY A 13 0.80 -8.48 -17.79
N SER A 14 2.05 -8.30 -17.34
CA SER A 14 2.37 -8.18 -15.92
C SER A 14 1.71 -6.97 -15.27
N LEU A 15 1.73 -5.82 -15.94
CA LEU A 15 1.11 -4.59 -15.43
C LEU A 15 -0.41 -4.72 -15.30
N LEU A 16 -1.07 -5.35 -16.28
CA LEU A 16 -2.50 -5.62 -16.22
C LEU A 16 -2.83 -6.55 -15.04
N GLY A 17 -2.01 -7.59 -14.81
CA GLY A 17 -2.15 -8.49 -13.66
C GLY A 17 -2.07 -7.75 -12.32
N ILE A 18 -1.08 -6.86 -12.17
CA ILE A 18 -0.91 -6.03 -10.97
C ILE A 18 -2.14 -5.12 -10.77
N ALA A 19 -2.54 -4.39 -11.81
CA ALA A 19 -3.67 -3.47 -11.76
C ALA A 19 -4.98 -4.18 -11.40
N MET A 20 -5.16 -5.43 -11.82
CA MET A 20 -6.33 -6.24 -11.46
C MET A 20 -6.30 -6.73 -10.01
N GLN A 21 -5.13 -7.01 -9.43
CA GLN A 21 -5.03 -7.47 -8.04
C GLN A 21 -5.28 -6.34 -7.02
N ILE A 22 -4.87 -5.10 -7.34
CA ILE A 22 -4.93 -3.97 -6.39
C ILE A 22 -6.34 -3.78 -5.79
N PRO A 23 -7.44 -3.69 -6.58
CA PRO A 23 -8.78 -3.53 -6.03
C PRO A 23 -9.17 -4.67 -5.09
N ASP A 24 -8.96 -5.92 -5.50
CA ASP A 24 -9.37 -7.11 -4.74
C ASP A 24 -8.65 -7.18 -3.38
N VAL A 25 -7.33 -6.96 -3.38
CA VAL A 25 -6.54 -6.94 -2.14
C VAL A 25 -6.92 -5.74 -1.26
N THR A 26 -7.21 -4.57 -1.85
CA THR A 26 -7.63 -3.38 -1.10
C THR A 26 -8.95 -3.61 -0.37
N ILE A 27 -9.92 -4.25 -1.03
CA ILE A 27 -11.22 -4.61 -0.45
C ILE A 27 -11.03 -5.63 0.67
N GLU A 28 -10.26 -6.69 0.46
CA GLU A 28 -10.01 -7.70 1.49
C GLU A 28 -9.33 -7.10 2.73
N LEU A 29 -8.34 -6.21 2.53
CA LEU A 29 -7.72 -5.47 3.63
C LEU A 29 -8.76 -4.64 4.41
N ALA A 30 -9.65 -3.96 3.69
CA ALA A 30 -10.69 -3.12 4.29
C ALA A 30 -11.68 -3.98 5.10
N ASP A 31 -12.22 -5.04 4.50
CA ASP A 31 -13.21 -5.92 5.11
C ASP A 31 -12.66 -6.59 6.38
N VAL A 32 -11.42 -7.07 6.32
CA VAL A 32 -10.79 -7.71 7.48
C VAL A 32 -10.49 -6.67 8.56
N LEU A 33 -10.04 -5.47 8.20
CA LEU A 33 -9.82 -4.42 9.18
C LEU A 33 -11.12 -4.00 9.90
N ASP A 34 -12.27 -4.00 9.20
CA ASP A 34 -13.58 -3.79 9.82
C ASP A 34 -13.97 -4.91 10.78
N GLN A 35 -13.71 -6.17 10.42
CA GLN A 35 -13.97 -7.32 11.30
C GLN A 35 -13.20 -7.25 12.63
N TYR A 36 -12.10 -6.50 12.66
CA TYR A 36 -11.28 -6.28 13.85
C TYR A 36 -11.35 -4.85 14.39
N ASP A 37 -12.42 -4.10 14.09
CA ASP A 37 -12.67 -2.75 14.62
C ASP A 37 -11.51 -1.75 14.39
N GLY A 38 -10.79 -1.89 13.27
CA GLY A 38 -9.62 -1.05 12.98
C GLY A 38 -8.31 -1.52 13.62
N ASP A 39 -8.31 -2.61 14.39
CA ASP A 39 -7.09 -3.15 15.02
C ASP A 39 -6.21 -3.87 13.98
N ALA A 40 -5.28 -3.11 13.40
CA ALA A 40 -4.33 -3.58 12.39
C ALA A 40 -3.51 -4.81 12.85
N ARG A 41 -3.12 -4.86 14.13
CA ARG A 41 -2.31 -5.96 14.68
C ARG A 41 -3.12 -7.25 14.79
N ARG A 42 -4.41 -7.16 15.15
CA ARG A 42 -5.32 -8.32 15.13
C ARG A 42 -5.66 -8.73 13.71
N ALA A 43 -5.92 -7.77 12.82
CA ALA A 43 -6.20 -8.02 11.40
C ALA A 43 -5.04 -8.72 10.69
N ALA A 44 -3.78 -8.35 10.97
CA ALA A 44 -2.60 -8.98 10.38
C ALA A 44 -2.48 -10.49 10.70
N ARG A 45 -3.13 -10.96 11.77
CA ARG A 45 -3.17 -12.39 12.16
C ARG A 45 -4.29 -13.17 11.47
N HIS A 46 -5.12 -12.50 10.66
CA HIS A 46 -6.18 -13.14 9.90
C HIS A 46 -5.57 -14.03 8.81
N ARG A 47 -5.70 -15.36 8.96
CA ARG A 47 -5.06 -16.34 8.06
C ARG A 47 -5.47 -16.19 6.59
N GLY A 48 -6.73 -15.85 6.34
CA GLY A 48 -7.22 -15.62 4.98
C GLY A 48 -6.53 -14.43 4.32
N LEU A 49 -6.41 -13.33 5.07
CA LEU A 49 -5.77 -12.11 4.59
C LEU A 49 -4.27 -12.32 4.38
N LEU A 50 -3.59 -12.98 5.32
CA LEU A 50 -2.17 -13.29 5.18
C LEU A 50 -1.90 -14.15 3.93
N ARG A 51 -2.78 -15.11 3.63
CA ARG A 51 -2.68 -15.91 2.41
C ARG A 51 -2.88 -15.04 1.16
N THR A 52 -3.93 -14.22 1.12
CA THR A 52 -4.17 -13.28 0.01
C THR A 52 -2.98 -12.34 -0.20
N TRP A 53 -2.41 -11.81 0.87
CA TRP A 53 -1.23 -10.96 0.83
C TRP A 53 0.01 -11.70 0.32
N THR A 54 0.22 -12.94 0.78
CA THR A 54 1.32 -13.80 0.33
C THR A 54 1.23 -14.13 -1.17
N ASP A 55 0.02 -14.39 -1.66
CA ASP A 55 -0.26 -14.75 -3.05
C ASP A 55 -0.25 -13.51 -3.98
N ALA A 56 -0.36 -12.29 -3.44
CA ALA A 56 -0.26 -11.05 -4.21
C ALA A 56 1.15 -10.85 -4.77
N ALA A 57 1.22 -10.34 -6.01
CA ALA A 57 2.49 -10.01 -6.63
C ALA A 57 3.26 -8.99 -5.76
N PRO A 58 4.59 -9.09 -5.67
CA PRO A 58 5.38 -8.16 -4.87
C PRO A 58 5.20 -6.70 -5.31
N GLU A 59 4.99 -6.45 -6.60
CA GLU A 59 4.63 -5.14 -7.14
C GLU A 59 3.27 -4.64 -6.63
N THR A 60 2.27 -5.52 -6.54
CA THR A 60 0.96 -5.21 -5.94
C THR A 60 1.12 -4.80 -4.47
N ARG A 61 1.87 -5.58 -3.68
CA ARG A 61 2.16 -5.25 -2.27
C ARG A 61 2.86 -3.90 -2.12
N SER A 62 3.87 -3.66 -2.96
CA SER A 62 4.64 -2.40 -2.98
C SER A 62 3.75 -1.20 -3.35
N ALA A 63 2.91 -1.36 -4.37
CA ALA A 63 1.98 -0.32 -4.81
C ALA A 63 0.93 0.01 -3.74
N LEU A 64 0.40 -1.01 -3.04
CA LEU A 64 -0.54 -0.82 -1.93
C LEU A 64 0.09 -0.09 -0.75
N LEU A 65 1.31 -0.47 -0.35
CA LEU A 65 2.06 0.22 0.71
C LEU A 65 2.26 1.70 0.36
N LEU A 66 2.70 2.00 -0.86
CA LEU A 66 2.94 3.38 -1.29
C LEU A 66 1.63 4.19 -1.38
N ASN A 67 0.57 3.59 -1.93
CA ASN A 67 -0.72 4.24 -2.08
C ASN A 67 -1.37 4.54 -0.72
N MET A 68 -1.33 3.59 0.22
CA MET A 68 -1.86 3.82 1.58
C MET A 68 -1.03 4.86 2.33
N ALA A 69 0.29 4.89 2.14
CA ALA A 69 1.14 5.93 2.69
C ALA A 69 0.71 7.31 2.20
N TRP A 70 0.52 7.48 0.88
CA TRP A 70 0.04 8.72 0.29
C TRP A 70 -1.29 9.17 0.90
N HIS A 71 -2.28 8.29 0.96
CA HIS A 71 -3.60 8.64 1.48
C HIS A 71 -3.61 8.91 2.99
N SER A 72 -2.66 8.37 3.74
CA SER A 72 -2.56 8.57 5.19
C SER A 72 -2.06 9.95 5.59
N ARG A 73 -1.45 10.70 4.66
CA ARG A 73 -0.60 11.87 4.90
C ARG A 73 -1.27 13.06 5.60
N GLU A 74 -2.59 13.12 5.60
CA GLU A 74 -3.37 14.28 6.08
C GLU A 74 -3.62 14.27 7.59
N ALA A 75 -3.35 13.16 8.29
CA ALA A 75 -3.52 13.03 9.74
C ALA A 75 -2.26 12.52 10.43
N PRO A 76 -2.09 12.81 11.74
CA PRO A 76 -1.01 12.20 12.50
C PRO A 76 -1.21 10.68 12.63
N LEU A 77 -0.13 9.93 12.39
CA LEU A 77 -0.09 8.49 12.59
C LEU A 77 0.45 8.13 13.98
N ASN A 78 -0.26 7.24 14.69
CA ASN A 78 0.18 6.63 15.95
C ASN A 78 0.31 5.11 15.74
N ALA A 79 1.47 4.65 15.26
CA ALA A 79 1.67 3.27 14.81
C ALA A 79 2.22 2.31 15.89
N GLY A 80 2.65 2.82 17.06
CA GLY A 80 3.32 2.04 18.10
C GLY A 80 4.76 1.63 17.74
N ASP A 81 5.43 0.90 18.64
CA ASP A 81 6.87 0.60 18.53
C ASP A 81 7.18 -0.77 17.89
N SER A 82 6.21 -1.42 17.22
CA SER A 82 6.47 -2.66 16.49
C SER A 82 7.30 -2.38 15.22
N THR A 83 8.01 -3.38 14.70
CA THR A 83 8.74 -3.24 13.41
C THR A 83 7.81 -2.75 12.29
N ALA A 84 6.59 -3.30 12.23
CA ALA A 84 5.57 -2.88 11.28
C ALA A 84 5.14 -1.42 11.49
N GLY A 85 5.04 -0.98 12.75
CA GLY A 85 4.72 0.40 13.12
C GLY A 85 5.83 1.39 12.77
N LEU A 86 7.10 0.99 12.91
CA LEU A 86 8.25 1.79 12.45
C LEU A 86 8.22 1.99 10.94
N TYR A 87 8.02 0.91 10.16
CA TYR A 87 7.90 1.02 8.70
C TYR A 87 6.68 1.84 8.26
N ALA A 88 5.55 1.72 8.95
CA ALA A 88 4.38 2.55 8.67
C ALA A 88 4.66 4.02 8.95
N THR A 89 5.38 4.32 10.03
CA THR A 89 5.81 5.69 10.39
C THR A 89 6.72 6.27 9.32
N ASP A 90 7.73 5.53 8.86
CA ASP A 90 8.65 6.00 7.82
C ASP A 90 7.92 6.27 6.50
N LEU A 91 7.09 5.32 6.03
CA LEU A 91 6.28 5.51 4.82
C LEU A 91 5.33 6.70 4.92
N HIS A 92 4.65 6.84 6.07
CA HIS A 92 3.77 7.96 6.35
C HIS A 92 4.52 9.30 6.31
N GLU A 93 5.68 9.40 6.97
CA GLU A 93 6.45 10.63 7.00
C GLU A 93 7.02 11.01 5.63
N TYR A 94 7.43 10.04 4.82
CA TYR A 94 7.78 10.32 3.42
C TYR A 94 6.60 10.90 2.64
N ALA A 95 5.40 10.34 2.79
CA ALA A 95 4.20 10.88 2.14
C ALA A 95 3.80 12.26 2.67
N ARG A 96 3.87 12.46 3.99
CA ARG A 96 3.51 13.70 4.66
C ARG A 96 4.41 14.85 4.26
N THR A 97 5.72 14.64 4.25
CA THR A 97 6.73 15.65 3.95
C THR A 97 6.93 15.91 2.44
N HIS A 98 6.37 15.08 1.57
CA HIS A 98 6.44 15.27 0.12
C HIS A 98 5.71 16.55 -0.32
N ALA A 99 6.44 17.51 -0.87
CA ALA A 99 5.89 18.81 -1.27
C ALA A 99 5.03 18.78 -2.54
N GLY A 100 5.04 17.66 -3.28
CA GLY A 100 4.32 17.50 -4.54
C GLY A 100 2.92 16.90 -4.40
N ASP A 101 2.32 16.58 -5.55
CA ASP A 101 1.05 15.90 -5.71
C ASP A 101 1.20 14.37 -5.76
N SER A 102 0.08 13.67 -5.99
CA SER A 102 0.05 12.21 -6.06
C SER A 102 0.87 11.67 -7.23
N GLU A 103 0.83 12.33 -8.39
CA GLU A 103 1.59 11.89 -9.57
C GLU A 103 3.11 11.96 -9.32
N SER A 104 3.59 13.04 -8.71
CA SER A 104 5.01 13.20 -8.38
C SER A 104 5.48 12.28 -7.25
N PHE A 105 4.57 11.85 -6.35
CA PHE A 105 4.87 10.89 -5.29
C PHE A 105 4.92 9.45 -5.80
N HIS A 106 3.96 9.04 -6.61
CA HIS A 106 3.86 7.68 -7.14
C HIS A 106 4.71 7.45 -8.40
N GLY A 107 4.98 8.50 -9.16
CA GLY A 107 5.61 8.44 -10.47
C GLY A 107 4.63 8.07 -11.59
N ARG A 108 4.94 8.54 -12.81
CA ARG A 108 4.10 8.34 -14.01
C ARG A 108 3.83 6.89 -14.40
N GLY A 109 4.70 5.97 -13.95
CA GLY A 109 4.58 4.55 -14.25
C GLY A 109 3.65 3.80 -13.31
N PHE A 110 3.19 4.41 -12.21
CA PHE A 110 2.44 3.72 -11.18
C PHE A 110 1.21 2.97 -11.73
N PRO A 111 0.94 1.72 -11.32
CA PRO A 111 1.61 0.95 -10.26
C PRO A 111 2.86 0.17 -10.73
N ALA A 112 3.34 0.40 -11.96
CA ALA A 112 4.53 -0.27 -12.47
C ALA A 112 5.81 0.18 -11.76
N MET A 113 6.75 -0.75 -11.64
CA MET A 113 8.09 -0.51 -11.14
C MET A 113 8.96 0.22 -12.18
N PRO A 114 10.00 0.98 -11.76
CA PRO A 114 10.36 1.26 -10.36
C PRO A 114 9.49 2.36 -9.72
N LEU A 115 9.18 2.19 -8.43
CA LEU A 115 8.56 3.25 -7.63
C LEU A 115 9.62 4.30 -7.25
N PRO A 116 9.31 5.61 -7.34
CA PRO A 116 10.30 6.66 -7.15
C PRO A 116 10.57 6.98 -5.67
N GLY A 117 11.75 7.56 -5.41
CA GLY A 117 12.09 8.15 -4.12
C GLY A 117 12.30 7.15 -2.98
N GLN A 118 12.48 7.68 -1.77
CA GLN A 118 12.74 6.88 -0.56
C GLN A 118 11.51 6.03 -0.17
N ALA A 119 10.30 6.59 -0.29
CA ALA A 119 9.06 5.84 -0.07
C ALA A 119 8.93 4.66 -1.04
N GLY A 120 9.19 4.87 -2.33
CA GLY A 120 9.15 3.82 -3.34
C GLY A 120 10.19 2.73 -3.08
N ALA A 121 11.41 3.10 -2.69
CA ALA A 121 12.45 2.15 -2.32
C ALA A 121 12.06 1.30 -1.09
N LEU A 122 11.52 1.92 -0.04
CA LEU A 122 11.07 1.22 1.17
C LEU A 122 9.87 0.31 0.87
N ALA A 123 8.86 0.82 0.16
CA ALA A 123 7.69 0.03 -0.23
C ALA A 123 8.09 -1.18 -1.10
N SER A 124 9.06 -1.00 -2.00
CA SER A 124 9.61 -2.10 -2.80
C SER A 124 10.37 -3.11 -1.95
N SER A 125 11.19 -2.65 -0.99
CA SER A 125 11.89 -3.55 -0.08
C SER A 125 10.91 -4.44 0.67
N LEU A 126 9.86 -3.85 1.26
CA LEU A 126 8.83 -4.58 2.00
C LEU A 126 7.95 -5.47 1.12
N GLY A 127 7.58 -4.99 -0.08
CA GLY A 127 6.73 -5.73 -1.00
C GLY A 127 7.44 -6.91 -1.66
N PHE A 128 8.76 -6.87 -1.80
CA PHE A 128 9.55 -7.98 -2.38
C PHE A 128 10.10 -8.94 -1.32
N ASP A 129 10.23 -8.52 -0.06
CA ASP A 129 10.62 -9.40 1.03
C ASP A 129 9.54 -10.48 1.26
N ARG A 130 9.98 -11.74 1.31
CA ARG A 130 9.11 -12.91 1.54
C ARG A 130 9.21 -13.42 2.96
N ASP A 131 10.29 -13.09 3.68
CA ASP A 131 10.50 -13.53 5.05
C ASP A 131 9.70 -12.64 6.01
N ASP A 132 9.41 -11.39 5.61
CA ASP A 132 8.71 -10.37 6.40
C ASP A 132 7.28 -10.05 5.89
N LEU A 133 6.57 -11.07 5.37
CA LEU A 133 5.19 -10.93 4.87
C LEU A 133 4.19 -10.45 5.93
N GLU A 134 4.31 -10.94 7.17
CA GLU A 134 3.45 -10.50 8.27
C GLU A 134 3.72 -9.04 8.64
N ILE A 135 4.98 -8.60 8.59
CA ILE A 135 5.38 -7.23 8.89
C ILE A 135 4.84 -6.29 7.81
N SER A 136 5.05 -6.59 6.53
CA SER A 136 4.53 -5.77 5.43
C SER A 136 2.99 -5.70 5.41
N LEU A 137 2.31 -6.79 5.80
CA LEU A 137 0.85 -6.80 5.95
C LEU A 137 0.40 -5.90 7.11
N GLU A 138 1.00 -6.04 8.29
CA GLU A 138 0.66 -5.18 9.44
C GLU A 138 0.95 -3.70 9.11
N THR A 139 2.05 -3.41 8.41
CA THR A 139 2.39 -2.05 7.96
C THR A 139 1.30 -1.44 7.07
N VAL A 140 0.83 -2.15 6.03
CA VAL A 140 -0.21 -1.61 5.14
C VAL A 140 -1.55 -1.44 5.88
N LEU A 141 -1.88 -2.35 6.82
CA LEU A 141 -3.10 -2.25 7.64
C LEU A 141 -3.07 -1.06 8.59
N ILE A 142 -1.93 -0.75 9.19
CA ILE A 142 -1.75 0.46 10.03
C ILE A 142 -2.05 1.72 9.21
N LEU A 143 -1.50 1.82 8.00
CA LEU A 143 -1.73 2.96 7.12
C LEU A 143 -3.20 3.03 6.69
N GLN A 144 -3.79 1.91 6.31
CA GLN A 144 -5.19 1.84 5.87
C GLN A 144 -6.17 2.17 6.99
N ALA A 145 -5.89 1.78 8.24
CA ALA A 145 -6.70 2.18 9.40
C ALA A 145 -6.81 3.71 9.52
N LEU A 146 -5.69 4.41 9.33
CA LEU A 146 -5.67 5.88 9.34
C LEU A 146 -6.45 6.46 8.15
N VAL A 147 -6.27 5.92 6.94
CA VAL A 147 -7.01 6.35 5.73
C VAL A 147 -8.51 6.21 5.93
N ARG A 148 -8.97 5.10 6.50
CA ARG A 148 -10.39 4.86 6.75
C ARG A 148 -10.96 5.82 7.79
N ARG A 149 -10.20 6.08 8.86
CA ARG A 149 -10.59 7.08 9.86
C ARG A 149 -10.79 8.46 9.22
N LEU A 150 -9.85 8.89 8.38
CA LEU A 150 -9.95 10.14 7.62
C LEU A 150 -11.20 10.19 6.72
N GLN A 151 -11.53 9.07 6.06
CA GLN A 151 -12.71 8.99 5.21
C GLN A 151 -14.02 9.07 6.00
N SER A 152 -14.10 8.45 7.18
CA SER A 152 -15.26 8.52 8.06
C SER A 152 -15.47 9.90 8.68
N GLU A 153 -14.39 10.67 8.87
CA GLU A 153 -14.43 12.01 9.47
C GLU A 153 -14.73 13.12 8.43
N ARG A 154 -14.63 12.83 7.13
CA ARG A 154 -14.99 13.80 6.07
C ARG A 154 -16.51 13.89 5.94
N PRO A 155 -17.14 15.04 6.25
CA PRO A 155 -18.56 15.20 5.99
C PRO A 155 -18.82 15.03 4.48
N VAL A 156 -19.87 14.31 4.13
CA VAL A 156 -20.41 14.30 2.76
C VAL A 156 -20.76 15.74 2.44
N ALA A 157 -19.91 16.42 1.66
CA ALA A 157 -20.23 17.75 1.18
C ALA A 157 -21.54 17.64 0.40
N GLU A 158 -22.58 18.28 0.93
CA GLU A 158 -23.90 18.35 0.31
C GLU A 158 -23.73 18.79 -1.14
N SER A 159 -24.13 17.91 -2.06
CA SER A 159 -24.32 18.27 -3.46
C SER A 159 -25.44 19.30 -3.51
N SER A 160 -25.07 20.56 -3.69
CA SER A 160 -25.96 21.63 -4.14
C SER A 160 -25.77 21.86 -5.64
#